data_AF-A0A093ZLI3-F1
#
_entry.id   AF-A0A093ZLI3-F1
#
_cell.length_a   1.000
_cell.length_b   1.000
_cell.length_c   1.000
_cell.angle_alpha   90.00
_cell.angle_beta   90.00
_cell.angle_gamma   90.00
#
_symmetry.space_group_name_H-M   'P 1'
#
loop_
_entity.id
_entity.type
_entity.pdbx_description
1 polymer ?
#
loop_
_entity_poly.entity_id
_entity_poly.type
_entity_poly.pdbx_seq_one_letter_code
_entity_poly.pdbx_strand_id
1 'polypeptide(L)'
;QAAAYGVGMAAHKGGANWSGFLGAAVGLLFEMCAVPDARDEDNVFVTENASAAIAKILHYNASQVRNPEETSTRWVDTLPVVNDEEAAPYAYLYLSQLIDQQHPAVLTQPQKVFAAVVLALEAKTLQGQIAVKVVTSTKNLLQITGQDLNALTAQLTPEAQLIARSAFS
;
A
#
# COMPACT_ATOMS: atom_id res chain seq x y z
N GLN A 1 -15.85 6.78 3.51
CA GLN A 1 -14.91 6.13 4.45
C GLN A 1 -15.49 4.86 5.08
N ALA A 2 -16.56 4.94 5.89
CA ALA A 2 -17.10 3.79 6.66
C ALA A 2 -17.41 2.54 5.81
N ALA A 3 -17.93 2.72 4.59
CA ALA A 3 -18.19 1.61 3.67
C ALA A 3 -16.90 0.86 3.28
N ALA A 4 -15.84 1.58 2.87
CA ALA A 4 -14.55 0.99 2.53
C ALA A 4 -13.92 0.27 3.73
N TYR A 5 -13.97 0.89 4.91
CA TYR A 5 -13.53 0.26 6.16
C TYR A 5 -14.27 -1.07 6.42
N GLY A 6 -15.60 -1.06 6.31
CA GLY A 6 -16.45 -2.24 6.51
C GLY A 6 -16.11 -3.38 5.55
N VAL A 7 -15.89 -3.08 4.26
CA VAL A 7 -15.45 -4.06 3.26
C VAL A 7 -14.10 -4.67 3.65
N GLY A 8 -13.14 -3.83 4.07
CA GLY A 8 -11.83 -4.30 4.55
C GLY A 8 -11.94 -5.21 5.78
N MET A 9 -12.84 -4.89 6.72
CA MET A 9 -13.07 -5.72 7.90
C MET A 9 -13.76 -7.03 7.56
N ALA A 10 -14.70 -7.05 6.61
CA ALA A 10 -15.29 -8.28 6.09
C ALA A 10 -14.22 -9.17 5.44
N ALA A 11 -13.28 -8.59 4.68
CA ALA A 11 -12.16 -9.33 4.12
C ALA A 11 -11.25 -9.95 5.19
N HIS A 12 -10.94 -9.21 6.26
CA HIS A 12 -10.03 -9.69 7.29
C HIS A 12 -10.68 -10.66 8.30
N LYS A 13 -11.92 -10.40 8.71
CA LYS A 13 -12.58 -11.07 9.84
C LYS A 13 -13.93 -11.72 9.51
N GLY A 14 -14.49 -11.48 8.33
CA GLY A 14 -15.84 -11.94 7.97
C GLY A 14 -15.94 -13.43 7.63
N GLY A 15 -14.85 -14.04 7.16
CA GLY A 15 -14.82 -15.46 6.77
C GLY A 15 -15.51 -15.76 5.44
N ALA A 16 -15.65 -17.05 5.12
CA ALA A 16 -16.00 -17.54 3.78
C ALA A 16 -17.37 -17.05 3.26
N ASN A 17 -18.31 -16.69 4.14
CA ASN A 17 -19.64 -16.21 3.74
C ASN A 17 -19.61 -14.87 2.99
N TRP A 18 -18.52 -14.10 3.11
CA TRP A 18 -18.36 -12.81 2.43
C TRP A 18 -17.59 -12.91 1.10
N SER A 19 -17.01 -14.07 0.82
CA SER A 19 -16.07 -14.30 -0.29
C SER A 19 -16.59 -13.81 -1.66
N GLY A 20 -17.82 -14.15 -2.03
CA GLY A 20 -18.44 -13.73 -3.29
C GLY A 20 -18.67 -12.22 -3.41
N PHE A 21 -18.94 -11.53 -2.29
CA PHE A 21 -19.12 -10.07 -2.26
C PHE A 21 -17.79 -9.33 -2.42
N LEU A 22 -16.73 -9.83 -1.78
CA LEU A 22 -15.43 -9.17 -1.75
C LEU A 22 -14.80 -9.05 -3.14
N GLY A 23 -14.91 -10.09 -3.97
CA GLY A 23 -14.41 -10.05 -5.35
C GLY A 23 -15.06 -8.96 -6.20
N ALA A 24 -16.38 -8.79 -6.05
CA ALA A 24 -17.14 -7.75 -6.75
C ALA A 24 -16.83 -6.34 -6.23
N ALA A 25 -16.49 -6.20 -4.95
CA ALA A 25 -16.21 -4.91 -4.32
C ALA A 25 -14.90 -4.26 -4.80
N VAL A 26 -13.93 -5.04 -5.32
CA VAL A 26 -12.62 -4.54 -5.75
C VAL A 26 -12.74 -3.41 -6.78
N GLY A 27 -13.63 -3.57 -7.78
CA GLY A 27 -13.84 -2.54 -8.81
C GLY A 27 -14.30 -1.21 -8.21
N LEU A 28 -15.29 -1.25 -7.33
CA LEU A 28 -15.84 -0.07 -6.65
C LEU A 28 -14.79 0.60 -5.74
N LEU A 29 -13.93 -0.18 -5.08
CA LEU A 29 -12.85 0.38 -4.26
C LEU A 29 -11.82 1.12 -5.12
N PHE A 30 -11.49 0.62 -6.31
CA PHE A 30 -10.63 1.35 -7.25
C PHE A 30 -11.30 2.63 -7.76
N GLU A 31 -12.61 2.60 -8.03
CA GLU A 31 -13.35 3.80 -8.41
C GLU A 31 -13.28 4.86 -7.31
N MET A 32 -13.39 4.47 -6.03
CA MET A 32 -13.20 5.38 -4.89
C MET A 32 -11.80 5.99 -4.86
N CYS A 33 -10.75 5.24 -5.21
CA CYS A 33 -9.39 5.77 -5.29
C CYS A 33 -9.15 6.71 -6.49
N ALA A 34 -10.06 6.74 -7.46
CA ALA A 34 -9.89 7.43 -8.74
C ALA A 34 -10.90 8.57 -8.95
N VAL A 35 -11.68 8.94 -7.93
CA VAL A 35 -12.55 10.12 -8.01
C VAL A 35 -11.72 11.40 -8.21
N PRO A 36 -12.26 12.45 -8.85
CA PRO A 36 -11.62 13.75 -8.86
C PRO A 36 -11.31 14.20 -7.43
N ASP A 37 -10.14 14.79 -7.22
CA ASP A 37 -9.71 15.32 -5.91
C ASP A 37 -9.72 14.25 -4.80
N ALA A 38 -9.51 12.98 -5.17
CA ALA A 38 -9.53 11.82 -4.27
C ALA A 38 -8.56 11.94 -3.06
N ARG A 39 -7.55 12.80 -3.15
CA ARG A 39 -6.54 12.98 -2.10
C ARG A 39 -6.52 14.38 -1.48
N ASP A 40 -7.55 15.17 -1.73
CA ASP A 40 -7.77 16.41 -0.99
C ASP A 40 -8.23 16.11 0.44
N GLU A 41 -8.15 17.10 1.32
CA GLU A 41 -8.39 16.96 2.76
C GLU A 41 -9.74 16.29 3.10
N ASP A 42 -10.78 16.54 2.30
CA ASP A 42 -12.11 15.97 2.48
C ASP A 42 -12.21 14.49 2.07
N ASN A 43 -11.38 14.04 1.12
CA ASN A 43 -11.53 12.74 0.46
C ASN A 43 -10.42 11.74 0.81
N VAL A 44 -9.27 12.22 1.30
CA VAL A 44 -8.06 11.40 1.43
C VAL A 44 -8.26 10.18 2.33
N PHE A 45 -9.00 10.32 3.43
CA PHE A 45 -9.33 9.20 4.31
C PHE A 45 -10.21 8.14 3.64
N VAL A 46 -11.07 8.53 2.70
CA VAL A 46 -11.88 7.58 1.92
C VAL A 46 -10.97 6.78 0.99
N THR A 47 -10.09 7.47 0.27
CA THR A 47 -9.14 6.87 -0.66
C THR A 47 -8.17 5.92 0.03
N GLU A 48 -7.64 6.32 1.18
CA GLU A 48 -6.72 5.50 1.98
C GLU A 48 -7.40 4.26 2.56
N ASN A 49 -8.64 4.39 3.04
CA ASN A 49 -9.42 3.23 3.47
C ASN A 49 -9.75 2.28 2.32
N ALA A 50 -10.04 2.81 1.12
CA ALA A 50 -10.27 1.98 -0.06
C ALA A 50 -8.99 1.23 -0.47
N SER A 51 -7.85 1.91 -0.49
CA SER A 51 -6.52 1.32 -0.73
C SER A 51 -6.22 0.19 0.28
N ALA A 52 -6.46 0.42 1.57
CA ALA A 52 -6.27 -0.59 2.61
C ALA A 52 -7.29 -1.74 2.53
N ALA A 53 -8.52 -1.49 2.10
CA ALA A 53 -9.53 -2.52 1.88
C ALA A 53 -9.14 -3.45 0.72
N ILE A 54 -8.63 -2.91 -0.39
CA ILE A 54 -8.09 -3.70 -1.50
C ILE A 54 -6.93 -4.56 -1.02
N ALA A 55 -5.99 -4.00 -0.24
CA ALA A 55 -4.89 -4.77 0.35
C ALA A 55 -5.39 -5.94 1.21
N LYS A 56 -6.40 -5.72 2.06
CA LYS A 56 -7.00 -6.79 2.89
C LYS A 56 -7.69 -7.87 2.04
N ILE A 57 -8.40 -7.49 0.97
CA ILE A 57 -9.02 -8.45 0.04
C ILE A 57 -7.94 -9.30 -0.63
N LEU A 58 -6.90 -8.68 -1.18
CA LEU A 58 -5.83 -9.41 -1.84
C LEU A 58 -5.03 -10.28 -0.86
N HIS A 59 -4.83 -9.83 0.37
CA HIS A 59 -4.07 -10.59 1.36
C HIS A 59 -4.84 -11.82 1.87
N TYR A 60 -6.13 -11.68 2.19
CA TYR A 60 -6.90 -12.73 2.86
C TYR A 60 -7.85 -13.50 1.92
N ASN A 61 -8.19 -12.94 0.76
CA ASN A 61 -9.23 -13.46 -0.13
C ASN A 61 -8.85 -13.39 -1.62
N ALA A 62 -7.55 -13.47 -1.95
CA ALA A 62 -7.06 -13.39 -3.34
C ALA A 62 -7.80 -14.32 -4.32
N SER A 63 -8.18 -15.52 -3.88
CA SER A 63 -8.90 -16.50 -4.71
C SER A 63 -10.27 -16.03 -5.21
N GLN A 64 -10.83 -14.99 -4.60
CA GLN A 64 -12.11 -14.38 -4.98
C GLN A 64 -11.93 -13.22 -5.95
N VAL A 65 -10.69 -12.76 -6.15
CA VAL A 65 -10.35 -11.71 -7.10
C VAL A 65 -10.13 -12.36 -8.46
N ARG A 66 -10.80 -11.85 -9.51
CA ARG A 66 -10.74 -12.42 -10.86
C ARG A 66 -9.30 -12.48 -11.40
N ASN A 67 -8.55 -11.39 -11.24
CA ASN A 67 -7.16 -11.24 -11.68
C ASN A 67 -6.30 -10.70 -10.53
N PRO A 68 -5.90 -11.52 -9.53
CA PRO A 68 -5.23 -11.03 -8.34
C PRO A 68 -3.87 -10.37 -8.66
N GLU A 69 -3.07 -10.94 -9.56
CA GLU A 69 -1.76 -10.41 -9.97
C GLU A 69 -1.84 -8.99 -10.57
N GLU A 70 -2.76 -8.79 -11.51
CA GLU A 70 -3.02 -7.49 -12.13
C GLU A 70 -3.60 -6.51 -11.11
N THR A 71 -4.49 -7.00 -10.24
CA THR A 71 -5.09 -6.21 -9.17
C THR A 71 -4.04 -5.71 -8.18
N SER A 72 -3.07 -6.56 -7.80
CA SER A 72 -1.94 -6.17 -6.94
C SER A 72 -1.08 -5.10 -7.60
N THR A 73 -0.82 -5.21 -8.91
CA THR A 73 -0.07 -4.19 -9.66
C THR A 73 -0.78 -2.83 -9.62
N ARG A 74 -2.07 -2.82 -9.96
CA ARG A 74 -2.90 -1.60 -9.90
C ARG A 74 -3.04 -1.05 -8.49
N TRP A 75 -3.07 -1.92 -7.48
CA TRP A 75 -3.17 -1.50 -6.08
C TRP A 75 -1.93 -0.72 -5.62
N VAL A 76 -0.72 -1.03 -6.10
CA VAL A 76 0.45 -0.22 -5.73
C VAL A 76 0.31 1.23 -6.21
N ASP A 77 -0.50 1.51 -7.24
CA ASP A 77 -0.81 2.87 -7.69
C ASP A 77 -1.74 3.63 -6.75
N THR A 78 -2.45 2.95 -5.84
CA THR A 78 -3.32 3.58 -4.83
C THR A 78 -2.58 3.98 -3.56
N LEU A 79 -1.26 3.75 -3.50
CA LEU A 79 -0.36 4.24 -2.45
C LEU A 79 0.09 5.69 -2.71
N PRO A 80 0.56 6.44 -1.68
CA PRO A 80 0.70 6.01 -0.28
C PRO A 80 -0.59 6.12 0.54
N VAL A 81 -0.55 5.49 1.71
CA VAL A 81 -1.45 5.73 2.85
C VAL A 81 -0.63 6.49 3.88
N VAL A 82 -0.91 7.79 4.07
CA VAL A 82 -0.13 8.72 4.91
C VAL A 82 -0.96 9.52 5.90
N ASN A 83 -2.30 9.41 5.91
CA ASN A 83 -3.17 10.14 6.82
C ASN A 83 -3.83 9.23 7.86
N ASP A 84 -4.15 7.99 7.49
CA ASP A 84 -4.86 7.04 8.33
C ASP A 84 -3.90 6.02 8.98
N GLU A 85 -3.57 6.25 10.25
CA GLU A 85 -2.70 5.40 11.06
C GLU A 85 -3.27 3.98 11.30
N GLU A 86 -4.59 3.81 11.24
CA GLU A 86 -5.22 2.48 11.39
C GLU A 86 -5.17 1.70 10.08
N ALA A 87 -5.28 2.39 8.94
CA ALA A 87 -5.25 1.79 7.61
C ALA A 87 -3.81 1.44 7.16
N ALA A 88 -2.85 2.32 7.43
CA ALA A 88 -1.46 2.20 6.97
C ALA A 88 -0.82 0.83 7.26
N PRO A 89 -0.90 0.25 8.49
CA PRO A 89 -0.32 -1.06 8.79
C PRO A 89 -0.76 -2.16 7.83
N TYR A 90 -2.03 -2.20 7.44
CA TYR A 90 -2.55 -3.22 6.54
C TYR A 90 -2.00 -3.07 5.12
N ALA A 91 -1.91 -1.84 4.62
CA ALA A 91 -1.37 -1.56 3.30
C ALA A 91 0.12 -1.94 3.24
N TYR A 92 0.93 -1.47 4.19
CA TYR A 92 2.38 -1.68 4.15
C TYR A 92 2.81 -3.10 4.53
N LEU A 93 2.05 -3.83 5.37
CA LEU A 93 2.30 -5.25 5.60
C LEU A 93 2.03 -6.09 4.36
N TYR A 94 0.97 -5.77 3.61
CA TYR A 94 0.72 -6.43 2.33
C TYR A 94 1.80 -6.09 1.29
N LEU A 95 2.24 -4.82 1.24
CA LEU A 95 3.37 -4.40 0.40
C LEU A 95 4.65 -5.18 0.71
N SER A 96 4.98 -5.33 2.00
CA SER A 96 6.12 -6.13 2.46
C SER A 96 6.00 -7.59 2.04
N GLN A 97 4.81 -8.20 2.15
CA GLN A 97 4.58 -9.55 1.63
C GLN A 97 4.85 -9.65 0.12
N LEU A 98 4.35 -8.71 -0.68
CA LEU A 98 4.59 -8.72 -2.13
C LEU A 98 6.09 -8.65 -2.45
N ILE A 99 6.86 -7.88 -1.68
CA ILE A 99 8.32 -7.80 -1.81
C ILE A 99 8.99 -9.11 -1.42
N ASP A 100 8.62 -9.70 -0.28
CA ASP A 100 9.16 -10.98 0.19
C ASP A 100 8.90 -12.11 -0.83
N GLN A 101 7.77 -12.02 -1.55
CA GLN A 101 7.37 -12.94 -2.61
C GLN A 101 7.97 -12.60 -3.98
N GLN A 102 8.73 -11.50 -4.10
CA GLN A 102 9.24 -10.96 -5.37
C GLN A 102 8.14 -10.84 -6.43
N HIS A 103 6.96 -10.41 -6.00
CA HIS A 103 5.78 -10.34 -6.85
C HIS A 103 5.98 -9.27 -7.96
N PRO A 104 5.59 -9.53 -9.22
CA PRO A 104 5.79 -8.58 -10.33
C PRO A 104 5.32 -7.16 -10.03
N ALA A 105 4.14 -7.01 -9.40
CA ALA A 105 3.57 -5.75 -8.93
C ALA A 105 4.52 -4.79 -8.19
N VAL A 106 5.53 -5.29 -7.46
CA VAL A 106 6.52 -4.42 -6.79
C VAL A 106 7.84 -4.34 -7.55
N LEU A 107 8.20 -5.41 -8.27
CA LEU A 107 9.42 -5.46 -9.09
C LEU A 107 9.36 -4.49 -10.29
N THR A 108 8.17 -4.24 -10.85
CA THR A 108 7.98 -3.36 -12.00
C THR A 108 7.89 -1.88 -11.63
N GLN A 109 7.75 -1.55 -10.35
CA GLN A 109 7.59 -0.17 -9.87
C GLN A 109 8.32 0.12 -8.55
N PRO A 110 9.61 -0.25 -8.42
CA PRO A 110 10.35 -0.14 -7.16
C PRO A 110 10.49 1.30 -6.68
N GLN A 111 10.52 2.28 -7.60
CA GLN A 111 10.61 3.71 -7.28
C GLN A 111 9.34 4.21 -6.57
N LYS A 112 8.16 3.78 -7.04
CA LYS A 112 6.87 4.13 -6.43
C LYS A 112 6.73 3.49 -5.06
N VAL A 113 7.14 2.23 -4.92
CA VAL A 113 7.17 1.51 -3.64
C VAL A 113 8.06 2.24 -2.64
N PHE A 114 9.28 2.60 -3.04
CA PHE A 114 10.20 3.36 -2.20
C PHE A 114 9.61 4.70 -1.75
N ALA A 115 9.12 5.51 -2.69
CA ALA A 115 8.53 6.81 -2.38
C ALA A 115 7.36 6.67 -1.41
N ALA A 116 6.47 5.69 -1.62
CA ALA A 116 5.33 5.47 -0.73
C ALA A 116 5.75 5.12 0.70
N VAL A 117 6.77 4.27 0.87
CA VAL A 117 7.29 3.90 2.19
C VAL A 117 7.94 5.10 2.89
N VAL A 118 8.73 5.91 2.17
CA VAL A 118 9.36 7.10 2.76
C VAL A 118 8.30 8.11 3.21
N LEU A 119 7.29 8.39 2.38
CA LEU A 119 6.21 9.32 2.73
C LEU A 119 5.41 8.83 3.95
N ALA A 120 5.19 7.52 4.09
CA ALA A 120 4.51 6.96 5.27
C ALA A 120 5.31 7.10 6.57
N LEU A 121 6.64 6.96 6.47
CA LEU A 121 7.55 7.18 7.59
C LEU A 121 7.60 8.67 7.99
N GLU A 122 7.65 9.56 6.99
CA GLU A 122 7.62 11.01 7.19
C GLU A 122 6.34 11.46 7.89
N ALA A 123 5.20 10.98 7.39
CA ALA A 123 3.88 11.28 7.96
C ALA A 123 3.61 10.53 9.29
N LYS A 124 4.53 9.66 9.73
CA LYS A 124 4.40 8.85 10.95
C LYS A 124 3.17 7.94 10.97
N THR A 125 2.61 7.57 9.83
CA THR A 125 1.58 6.51 9.77
C THR A 125 2.18 5.11 9.75
N LEU A 126 3.45 4.99 9.34
CA LEU A 126 4.23 3.77 9.41
C LEU A 126 5.28 3.90 10.52
N GLN A 127 5.08 3.19 11.64
CA GLN A 127 5.95 3.29 12.82
C GLN A 127 6.27 1.91 13.45
N GLY A 128 7.18 1.90 14.43
CA GLY A 128 7.48 0.73 15.26
C GLY A 128 8.04 -0.48 14.49
N GLN A 129 7.69 -1.69 14.94
CA GLN A 129 8.21 -2.92 14.34
C GLN A 129 7.74 -3.12 12.89
N ILE A 130 6.55 -2.62 12.54
CA ILE A 130 6.02 -2.70 11.18
C ILE A 130 6.89 -1.85 10.25
N ALA A 131 7.24 -0.61 10.66
CA ALA A 131 8.16 0.22 9.90
C ALA A 131 9.51 -0.46 9.64
N VAL A 132 10.11 -1.06 10.67
CA VAL A 132 11.39 -1.78 10.54
C VAL A 132 11.29 -2.91 9.50
N LYS A 133 10.22 -3.72 9.57
CA LYS A 133 9.99 -4.80 8.60
C LYS A 133 9.83 -4.27 7.16
N VAL A 134 8.99 -3.25 6.98
CA VAL A 134 8.69 -2.69 5.66
C VAL A 134 9.92 -2.02 5.05
N VAL A 135 10.70 -1.28 5.84
CA VAL A 135 11.97 -0.69 5.41
C VAL A 135 12.96 -1.79 4.99
N THR A 136 13.07 -2.87 5.78
CA THR A 136 13.95 -3.99 5.46
C THR A 136 13.56 -4.66 4.14
N SER A 137 12.26 -4.92 3.96
CA SER A 137 11.73 -5.47 2.71
C SER A 137 12.04 -4.53 1.54
N THR A 138 11.78 -3.24 1.71
CA THR A 138 12.03 -2.23 0.67
C THR A 138 13.51 -2.11 0.32
N LYS A 139 14.44 -2.22 1.28
CA LYS A 139 15.89 -2.32 1.01
C LYS A 139 16.20 -3.52 0.10
N ASN A 140 15.63 -4.68 0.38
CA ASN A 140 15.81 -5.88 -0.45
C ASN A 140 15.25 -5.67 -1.87
N LEU A 141 14.07 -5.03 -2.00
CA LEU A 141 13.50 -4.69 -3.31
C LEU A 141 14.46 -3.83 -4.14
N LEU A 142 15.02 -2.76 -3.55
CA LEU A 142 15.94 -1.87 -4.24
C LEU A 142 17.22 -2.60 -4.69
N GLN A 143 17.73 -3.51 -3.86
CA GLN A 143 18.88 -4.34 -4.21
C GLN A 143 18.58 -5.29 -5.38
N ILE A 144 17.45 -6.01 -5.32
CA ILE A 144 17.04 -6.96 -6.36
C ILE A 144 16.80 -6.25 -7.70
N THR A 145 16.23 -5.05 -7.65
CA THR A 145 15.91 -4.24 -8.85
C THR A 145 17.03 -3.31 -9.29
N GLY A 146 18.20 -3.36 -8.63
CA GLY A 146 19.38 -2.59 -8.98
C GLY A 146 19.18 -1.07 -8.92
N GLN A 147 18.29 -0.58 -8.06
CA GLN A 147 18.01 0.85 -7.97
C GLN A 147 19.10 1.58 -7.17
N ASP A 148 19.48 2.77 -7.64
CA ASP A 148 20.37 3.66 -6.91
C ASP A 148 19.59 4.44 -5.84
N LEU A 149 19.81 4.10 -4.57
CA LEU A 149 19.16 4.74 -3.43
C LEU A 149 19.42 6.25 -3.38
N ASN A 150 20.62 6.71 -3.76
CA ASN A 150 20.94 8.14 -3.76
C ASN A 150 20.15 8.87 -4.83
N ALA A 151 20.06 8.29 -6.03
CA ALA A 151 19.28 8.84 -7.13
C ALA A 151 17.77 8.87 -6.84
N LEU A 152 17.23 7.83 -6.17
CA LEU A 152 15.84 7.81 -5.74
C LEU A 152 15.56 8.85 -4.65
N THR A 153 16.44 8.92 -3.65
CA THR A 153 16.32 9.89 -2.55
C THR A 153 16.33 11.32 -3.09
N ALA A 154 17.19 11.63 -4.05
CA ALA A 154 17.28 12.96 -4.66
C ALA A 154 16.00 13.45 -5.37
N GLN A 155 15.06 12.55 -5.70
CA GLN A 155 13.78 12.90 -6.32
C GLN A 155 12.69 13.29 -5.30
N LEU A 156 12.95 13.09 -4.00
CA LEU A 156 12.01 13.39 -2.93
C LEU A 156 12.15 14.84 -2.44
N THR A 157 11.16 15.31 -1.67
CA THR A 157 11.22 16.60 -0.96
C THR A 157 12.38 16.63 0.04
N PRO A 158 12.89 17.81 0.44
CA PRO A 158 13.99 17.91 1.41
C PRO A 158 13.72 17.17 2.73
N GLU A 159 12.49 17.23 3.23
CA GLU A 159 12.05 16.55 4.45
C GLU A 159 12.08 15.02 4.25
N ALA A 160 11.45 14.52 3.18
CA ALA A 160 11.46 13.11 2.82
C ALA A 160 12.89 12.58 2.57
N GLN A 161 13.81 13.40 2.05
CA GLN A 161 15.21 13.02 1.88
C GLN A 161 15.90 12.70 3.22
N LEU A 162 15.62 13.48 4.27
CA LEU A 162 16.17 13.24 5.60
C LEU A 162 15.64 11.91 6.17
N ILE A 163 14.34 11.65 5.99
CA ILE A 163 13.71 10.39 6.41
C ILE A 163 14.30 9.20 5.64
N ALA A 164 14.42 9.31 4.32
CA ALA A 164 15.02 8.29 3.47
C ALA A 164 16.45 7.96 3.90
N ARG A 165 17.32 8.97 4.09
CA ARG A 165 18.71 8.76 4.52
C ARG A 165 18.81 8.10 5.90
N SER A 166 17.93 8.46 6.82
CA SER A 166 17.90 7.89 8.18
C SER A 166 17.41 6.44 8.18
N ALA A 167 16.34 6.14 7.45
CA ALA A 167 15.72 4.81 7.44
C ALA A 167 16.46 3.82 6.53
N PHE A 168 17.03 4.29 5.42
CA PHE A 168 17.61 3.44 4.39
C PHE A 168 19.14 3.35 4.38
N SER A 169 19.84 4.06 5.28
CA SER A 169 21.29 3.87 5.50
C SER A 169 21.66 2.44 5.91
#